data_AF-A0A359M7K1-F1
#
_entry.id   AF-A0A359M7K1-F1
#
_cell.length_a   1.000
_cell.length_b   1.000
_cell.length_c   1.000
_cell.angle_alpha   90.00
_cell.angle_beta   90.00
_cell.angle_gamma   90.00
#
_symmetry.space_group_name_H-M   'P 1'
#
loop_
_entity.id
_entity.type
_entity.pdbx_description
1 polymer ?
#
loop_
_entity_poly.entity_id
_entity_poly.type
_entity_poly.pdbx_seq_one_letter_code
_entity_poly.pdbx_strand_id
1 'polypeptide(L)'
;MKDGVWSSRLNGNTAVAIDYSVTPTAAVLGTTPSNGTSMFTITGSNMMSFYAVGVNSDGIVALTFVDPMTRYRFEVKLDSTFDYTQPVSTLTIGSGLLVPTTQTAGGALTKPASWDSLAAKTFFDISYYSHVVTDSGIFAGVTKDSTVQLLLEKLGISFVDNKPQEQVVSFGYFGLGGWAGNYAAIASFLIGKNATGLLSLVDWTNPDYLESINDDNEFGIDVPAGSTVTVQDSFDTIAGATVRMSRESESYQKALVEAGILTLEDVIIGRF
;
A
#
# COMPACT_ATOMS: atom_id res chain seq x y z
N MET A 1 18.55 -4.52 -0.35
CA MET A 1 19.98 -4.20 -0.51
C MET A 1 20.27 -4.05 -2.00
N LYS A 2 20.83 -2.92 -2.42
CA LYS A 2 21.41 -2.74 -3.75
C LYS A 2 22.86 -2.33 -3.51
N ASP A 3 23.80 -3.07 -4.08
CA ASP A 3 25.24 -2.80 -3.94
C ASP A 3 25.73 -2.72 -2.48
N GLY A 4 25.24 -3.62 -1.60
CA GLY A 4 25.66 -3.66 -0.19
C GLY A 4 25.02 -2.62 0.73
N VAL A 5 24.25 -1.67 0.19
CA VAL A 5 23.59 -0.62 0.99
C VAL A 5 22.12 -0.94 1.23
N TRP A 6 21.69 -0.77 2.48
CA TRP A 6 20.28 -0.79 2.88
C TRP A 6 19.64 0.56 2.56
N SER A 7 18.96 0.65 1.42
CA SER A 7 18.05 1.76 1.13
C SER A 7 16.65 1.39 1.58
N SER A 8 16.01 2.23 2.39
CA SER A 8 14.60 2.07 2.73
C SER A 8 13.75 2.11 1.47
N ARG A 9 12.75 1.23 1.37
CA ARG A 9 11.76 1.26 0.27
C ARG A 9 10.80 2.46 0.36
N LEU A 10 10.88 3.22 1.43
CA LEU A 10 10.15 4.48 1.63
C LEU A 10 11.04 5.70 1.38
N ASN A 11 12.36 5.49 1.28
CA ASN A 11 13.32 6.58 1.23
C ASN A 11 14.01 6.61 -0.14
N GLY A 12 13.69 7.64 -0.91
CA GLY A 12 14.33 7.94 -2.18
C GLY A 12 13.51 8.97 -2.95
N ASN A 13 13.89 10.24 -2.86
CA ASN A 13 13.52 11.37 -3.72
C ASN A 13 12.17 11.22 -4.46
N THR A 14 11.10 10.94 -3.71
CA THR A 14 9.77 10.84 -4.31
C THR A 14 9.32 12.27 -4.58
N ALA A 15 9.32 12.64 -5.85
CA ALA A 15 8.71 13.86 -6.34
C ALA A 15 7.37 13.50 -6.95
N VAL A 16 6.37 14.34 -6.70
CA VAL A 16 5.06 14.25 -7.32
C VAL A 16 4.82 15.56 -8.06
N ALA A 17 4.40 15.45 -9.31
CA ALA A 17 3.91 16.57 -10.09
C ALA A 17 2.52 16.24 -10.65
N ILE A 18 1.68 17.26 -10.76
CA ILE A 18 0.31 17.15 -11.28
C ILE A 18 0.20 18.02 -12.52
N ASP A 19 -0.24 17.43 -13.62
CA ASP A 19 -0.68 18.14 -14.81
C ASP A 19 -2.21 18.19 -14.85
N TYR A 20 -2.78 19.31 -14.41
CA TYR A 20 -4.23 19.53 -14.36
C TYR A 20 -4.87 19.66 -15.76
N SER A 21 -4.09 19.81 -16.84
CA SER A 21 -4.60 19.83 -18.21
C SER A 21 -4.95 18.43 -18.72
N VAL A 22 -4.35 17.39 -18.14
CA VAL A 22 -4.59 16.00 -18.52
C VAL A 22 -5.93 15.52 -17.97
N THR A 23 -6.71 14.85 -18.81
CA THR A 23 -7.84 14.02 -18.37
C THR A 23 -7.35 12.57 -18.30
N PRO A 24 -7.41 11.92 -17.13
CA PRO A 24 -6.91 10.57 -16.98
C PRO A 24 -7.71 9.60 -17.84
N THR A 25 -7.04 8.60 -18.40
CA THR A 25 -7.70 7.52 -19.15
C THR A 25 -7.35 6.17 -18.54
N ALA A 26 -8.30 5.24 -18.59
CA ALA A 26 -8.10 3.93 -17.99
C ALA A 26 -7.03 3.14 -18.74
N ALA A 27 -6.22 2.38 -18.00
CA ALA A 27 -5.33 1.38 -18.54
C ALA A 27 -6.11 0.30 -19.30
N VAL A 28 -5.50 -0.25 -20.34
CA VAL A 28 -6.07 -1.40 -21.05
C VAL A 28 -5.65 -2.67 -20.34
N LEU A 29 -6.65 -3.45 -19.91
CA LEU A 29 -6.47 -4.79 -19.35
C LEU A 29 -6.53 -5.84 -20.46
N GLY A 30 -6.00 -7.03 -20.20
CA GLY A 30 -6.11 -8.18 -21.09
C GLY A 30 -4.77 -8.65 -21.67
N THR A 31 -4.81 -9.19 -22.88
CA THR A 31 -3.67 -9.89 -23.52
C THR A 31 -2.54 -8.95 -23.93
N THR A 32 -2.86 -7.72 -24.30
CA THR A 32 -1.88 -6.66 -24.61
C THR A 32 -2.09 -5.49 -23.65
N PRO A 33 -1.69 -5.64 -22.38
CA PRO A 33 -1.94 -4.62 -21.37
C PRO A 33 -1.12 -3.36 -21.65
N SER A 34 -1.71 -2.20 -21.41
CA SER A 34 -1.03 -0.91 -21.52
C SER A 34 -1.54 0.07 -20.48
N ASN A 35 -0.65 0.98 -20.05
CA ASN A 35 -1.07 2.08 -19.20
C ASN A 35 -1.94 3.06 -19.99
N GLY A 36 -2.89 3.67 -19.30
CA GLY A 36 -3.63 4.82 -19.78
C GLY A 36 -2.85 6.12 -19.55
N THR A 37 -3.54 7.23 -19.69
CA THR A 37 -3.01 8.57 -19.48
C THR A 37 -3.19 8.97 -18.01
N SER A 38 -2.15 9.51 -17.41
CA SER A 38 -2.10 9.90 -15.99
C SER A 38 -1.84 11.38 -15.85
N MET A 39 -2.53 12.04 -14.93
CA MET A 39 -2.26 13.41 -14.50
C MET A 39 -1.01 13.52 -13.64
N PHE A 40 -0.61 12.42 -12.99
CA PHE A 40 0.47 12.38 -12.02
C PHE A 40 1.79 11.86 -12.59
N THR A 41 2.87 12.59 -12.36
CA THR A 41 4.24 12.09 -12.53
C THR A 41 4.83 11.83 -11.15
N ILE A 42 5.24 10.58 -10.87
CA ILE A 42 5.76 10.15 -9.57
C ILE A 42 7.11 9.46 -9.79
N THR A 43 8.18 9.95 -9.15
CA THR A 43 9.55 9.42 -9.31
C THR A 43 9.98 8.42 -8.23
N GLY A 44 9.08 8.07 -7.31
CA GLY A 44 9.34 7.12 -6.23
C GLY A 44 9.38 5.66 -6.70
N SER A 45 10.24 4.85 -6.05
CA SER A 45 10.43 3.43 -6.39
C SER A 45 9.35 2.50 -5.84
N ASN A 46 8.50 3.00 -4.93
CA ASN A 46 7.45 2.22 -4.30
C ASN A 46 6.23 3.09 -4.02
N MET A 47 5.13 2.73 -4.65
CA MET A 47 3.86 3.43 -4.53
C MET A 47 2.77 2.55 -3.90
N MET A 48 3.09 1.40 -3.31
CA MET A 48 2.05 0.58 -2.67
C MET A 48 1.40 1.34 -1.52
N SER A 49 0.06 1.41 -1.52
CA SER A 49 -0.73 2.18 -0.55
C SER A 49 -0.36 3.67 -0.51
N PHE A 50 0.02 4.22 -1.66
CA PHE A 50 0.40 5.63 -1.82
C PHE A 50 -0.80 6.49 -2.19
N TYR A 51 -0.85 7.72 -1.68
CA TYR A 51 -1.76 8.76 -2.19
C TYR A 51 -1.01 10.04 -2.51
N ALA A 52 -1.56 10.83 -3.43
CA ALA A 52 -1.23 12.23 -3.57
C ALA A 52 -2.47 13.06 -3.91
N VAL A 53 -2.52 14.29 -3.43
CA VAL A 53 -3.63 15.22 -3.65
C VAL A 53 -3.11 16.64 -3.84
N GLY A 54 -3.75 17.40 -4.73
CA GLY A 54 -3.50 18.82 -4.92
C GLY A 54 -4.73 19.54 -5.47
N VAL A 55 -4.73 20.86 -5.32
CA VAL A 55 -5.77 21.75 -5.83
C VAL A 55 -5.10 22.90 -6.55
N ASN A 56 -5.43 23.11 -7.83
CA ASN A 56 -4.87 24.24 -8.58
C ASN A 56 -5.61 25.56 -8.29
N SER A 57 -5.10 26.67 -8.84
CA SER A 57 -5.71 28.00 -8.72
C SER A 57 -7.13 28.12 -9.28
N ASP A 58 -7.53 27.21 -10.18
CA ASP A 58 -8.89 27.17 -10.75
C ASP A 58 -9.88 26.38 -9.88
N GLY A 59 -9.42 25.79 -8.77
CA GLY A 59 -10.24 24.95 -7.88
C GLY A 59 -10.43 23.52 -8.38
N ILE A 60 -9.61 23.05 -9.33
CA ILE A 60 -9.61 21.65 -9.78
C ILE A 60 -8.84 20.81 -8.77
N VAL A 61 -9.51 19.79 -8.22
CA VAL A 61 -8.88 18.81 -7.33
C VAL A 61 -8.37 17.65 -8.18
N ALA A 62 -7.09 17.32 -7.99
CA ALA A 62 -6.48 16.11 -8.53
C ALA A 62 -6.06 15.22 -7.36
N LEU A 63 -6.51 13.97 -7.41
CA LEU A 63 -6.29 12.99 -6.36
C LEU A 63 -5.85 11.67 -7.00
N THR A 64 -4.87 11.01 -6.39
CA THR A 64 -4.48 9.67 -6.79
C THR A 64 -4.31 8.76 -5.58
N PHE A 65 -4.64 7.50 -5.78
CA PHE A 65 -4.42 6.40 -4.86
C PHE A 65 -3.77 5.23 -5.59
N VAL A 66 -2.95 4.46 -4.90
CA VAL A 66 -2.46 3.20 -5.44
C VAL A 66 -3.01 2.06 -4.60
N ASP A 67 -3.89 1.28 -5.22
CA ASP A 67 -4.52 0.14 -4.58
C ASP A 67 -3.50 -0.99 -4.40
N PRO A 68 -3.26 -1.46 -3.17
CA PRO A 68 -2.31 -2.55 -2.92
C PRO A 68 -2.75 -3.89 -3.51
N MET A 69 -4.05 -4.09 -3.76
CA MET A 69 -4.60 -5.37 -4.22
C MET A 69 -4.46 -5.56 -5.72
N THR A 70 -4.85 -4.56 -6.51
CA THR A 70 -4.74 -4.54 -7.97
C THR A 70 -3.40 -4.05 -8.46
N ARG A 71 -2.64 -3.31 -7.62
CA ARG A 71 -1.38 -2.63 -8.00
C ARG A 71 -1.57 -1.54 -9.04
N TYR A 72 -2.80 -1.07 -9.25
CA TYR A 72 -3.08 0.05 -10.12
C TYR A 72 -3.12 1.36 -9.35
N ARG A 73 -2.63 2.41 -10.01
CA ARG A 73 -2.91 3.78 -9.65
C ARG A 73 -4.29 4.16 -10.16
N PHE A 74 -5.13 4.64 -9.25
CA PHE A 74 -6.42 5.23 -9.51
C PHE A 74 -6.30 6.74 -9.38
N GLU A 75 -6.98 7.45 -10.27
CA GLU A 75 -6.93 8.91 -10.33
C GLU A 75 -8.35 9.48 -10.36
N VAL A 76 -8.54 10.56 -9.64
CA VAL A 76 -9.78 11.32 -9.56
C VAL A 76 -9.46 12.76 -9.94
N LYS A 77 -10.21 13.30 -10.90
CA LYS A 77 -10.18 14.70 -11.30
C LYS A 77 -11.55 15.30 -11.04
N LEU A 78 -11.63 16.25 -10.12
CA LEU A 78 -12.88 16.95 -9.81
C LEU A 78 -12.75 18.39 -10.30
N ASP A 79 -13.66 18.81 -11.17
CA ASP A 79 -13.71 20.19 -11.61
C ASP A 79 -14.17 21.13 -10.48
N SER A 80 -14.06 22.43 -10.73
CA SER A 80 -14.44 23.47 -9.77
C SER A 80 -15.94 23.56 -9.50
N THR A 81 -16.76 22.86 -10.28
CA THR A 81 -18.23 22.80 -10.14
C THR A 81 -18.71 21.52 -9.46
N PHE A 82 -17.80 20.61 -9.12
CA PHE A 82 -18.14 19.36 -8.45
C PHE A 82 -18.81 19.63 -7.09
N ASP A 83 -19.88 18.89 -6.80
CA ASP A 83 -20.58 18.94 -5.52
C ASP A 83 -19.87 18.06 -4.49
N TYR A 84 -19.05 18.68 -3.63
CA TYR A 84 -18.28 17.99 -2.60
C TYR A 84 -19.13 17.40 -1.46
N THR A 85 -20.42 17.71 -1.42
CA THR A 85 -21.37 17.08 -0.46
C THR A 85 -21.84 15.69 -0.93
N GLN A 86 -21.59 15.35 -2.20
CA GLN A 86 -21.86 14.01 -2.72
C GLN A 86 -21.09 12.96 -1.89
N PRO A 87 -21.66 11.76 -1.71
CA PRO A 87 -20.99 10.70 -0.99
C PRO A 87 -19.84 10.11 -1.82
N VAL A 88 -18.82 9.59 -1.13
CA VAL A 88 -17.69 8.87 -1.72
C VAL A 88 -18.14 7.69 -2.60
N SER A 89 -19.31 7.10 -2.33
CA SER A 89 -19.96 6.09 -3.16
C SER A 89 -20.23 6.51 -4.60
N THR A 90 -20.19 7.81 -4.90
CA THR A 90 -20.28 8.33 -6.27
C THR A 90 -18.97 8.19 -7.04
N LEU A 91 -17.82 8.16 -6.36
CA LEU A 91 -16.48 8.05 -6.93
C LEU A 91 -16.18 6.61 -7.36
N THR A 92 -16.83 6.17 -8.42
CA THR A 92 -16.73 4.79 -8.93
C THR A 92 -16.01 4.73 -10.27
N ILE A 93 -15.51 3.54 -10.62
CA ILE A 93 -14.88 3.30 -11.92
C ILE A 93 -15.89 3.51 -13.05
N GLY A 94 -17.12 3.02 -12.88
CA GLY A 94 -18.20 3.11 -13.87
C GLY A 94 -18.74 4.53 -14.06
N SER A 95 -18.63 5.40 -13.06
CA SER A 95 -18.95 6.83 -13.22
C SER A 95 -17.92 7.61 -14.06
N GLY A 96 -16.73 7.05 -14.26
CA GLY A 96 -15.59 7.74 -14.85
C GLY A 96 -14.86 8.70 -13.90
N LEU A 97 -15.33 8.86 -12.66
CA LEU A 97 -14.67 9.73 -11.67
C LEU A 97 -13.45 9.07 -11.02
N LEU A 98 -13.41 7.74 -10.93
CA LEU A 98 -12.27 6.98 -10.40
C LEU A 98 -11.61 6.17 -11.54
N VAL A 99 -10.51 6.68 -12.08
CA VAL A 99 -9.91 6.13 -13.32
C VAL A 99 -8.64 5.34 -12.99
N PRO A 100 -8.57 4.03 -13.26
CA PRO A 100 -7.36 3.23 -13.09
C PRO A 100 -6.38 3.47 -14.25
N THR A 101 -5.33 4.26 -14.06
CA THR A 101 -4.48 4.74 -15.16
C THR A 101 -3.23 3.92 -15.41
N THR A 102 -2.59 3.37 -14.37
CA THR A 102 -1.22 2.85 -14.50
C THR A 102 -0.99 1.67 -13.57
N GLN A 103 -0.42 0.59 -14.11
CA GLN A 103 0.08 -0.49 -13.28
C GLN A 103 1.40 -0.06 -12.63
N THR A 104 1.42 -0.05 -11.30
CA THR A 104 2.58 0.40 -10.51
C THR A 104 3.54 -0.74 -10.16
N ALA A 105 3.06 -1.98 -10.16
CA ALA A 105 3.86 -3.17 -9.90
C ALA A 105 3.20 -4.45 -10.45
N GLY A 106 4.01 -5.49 -10.65
CA GLY A 106 3.53 -6.85 -10.90
C GLY A 106 3.02 -7.56 -9.63
N GLY A 107 2.48 -8.78 -9.79
CA GLY A 107 2.11 -9.63 -8.65
C GLY A 107 0.85 -9.20 -7.90
N ALA A 108 -0.09 -8.54 -8.57
CA ALA A 108 -1.37 -8.17 -7.99
C ALA A 108 -2.15 -9.40 -7.47
N LEU A 109 -2.76 -9.26 -6.30
CA LEU A 109 -3.65 -10.27 -5.72
C LEU A 109 -4.97 -10.31 -6.49
N THR A 110 -5.50 -9.12 -6.82
CA THR A 110 -6.72 -8.96 -7.60
C THR A 110 -6.34 -8.60 -9.04
N LYS A 111 -6.71 -9.46 -10.00
CA LYS A 111 -6.42 -9.27 -11.42
C LYS A 111 -7.75 -9.20 -12.19
N PRO A 112 -8.40 -8.02 -12.27
CA PRO A 112 -9.63 -7.90 -13.04
C PRO A 112 -9.39 -8.21 -14.51
N ALA A 113 -10.32 -8.93 -15.14
CA ALA A 113 -10.27 -9.19 -16.58
C ALA A 113 -10.75 -7.97 -17.41
N SER A 114 -11.61 -7.15 -16.81
CA SER A 114 -12.12 -5.89 -17.35
C SER A 114 -12.38 -4.92 -16.19
N TRP A 115 -12.32 -3.61 -16.45
CA TRP A 115 -12.76 -2.61 -15.48
C TRP A 115 -14.27 -2.66 -15.23
N ASP A 116 -15.05 -3.19 -16.17
CA ASP A 116 -16.50 -3.37 -16.01
C ASP A 116 -16.84 -4.27 -14.82
N SER A 117 -16.00 -5.26 -14.50
CA SER A 117 -16.23 -6.12 -13.33
C SER A 117 -16.10 -5.36 -12.00
N LEU A 118 -15.51 -4.17 -12.04
CA LEU A 118 -15.33 -3.27 -10.90
C LEU A 118 -16.09 -1.95 -11.08
N ALA A 119 -16.99 -1.83 -12.06
CA ALA A 119 -17.63 -0.55 -12.41
C ALA A 119 -18.36 0.10 -11.23
N ALA A 120 -19.07 -0.68 -10.41
CA ALA A 120 -19.78 -0.17 -9.23
C ALA A 120 -18.88 0.03 -8.00
N LYS A 121 -17.57 -0.22 -8.12
CA LYS A 121 -16.63 -0.15 -7.00
C LYS A 121 -16.03 1.23 -6.87
N THR A 122 -15.89 1.65 -5.61
CA THR A 122 -15.05 2.76 -5.16
C THR A 122 -13.65 2.24 -4.83
N PHE A 123 -12.72 3.14 -4.52
CA PHE A 123 -11.41 2.75 -4.02
C PHE A 123 -11.47 1.89 -2.73
N PHE A 124 -12.50 2.09 -1.92
CA PHE A 124 -12.66 1.45 -0.60
C PHE A 124 -13.30 0.06 -0.64
N ASP A 125 -13.64 -0.48 -1.82
CA ASP A 125 -14.28 -1.79 -1.93
C ASP A 125 -13.95 -2.58 -3.20
N ILE A 126 -12.77 -2.29 -3.78
CA ILE A 126 -12.21 -3.03 -4.92
C ILE A 126 -12.03 -4.51 -4.60
N SER A 127 -11.64 -4.83 -3.37
CA SER A 127 -11.32 -6.19 -2.93
C SER A 127 -11.96 -6.49 -1.56
N TYR A 128 -12.08 -7.77 -1.23
CA TYR A 128 -12.45 -8.22 0.12
C TYR A 128 -11.48 -7.68 1.19
N TYR A 129 -10.20 -7.48 0.81
CA TYR A 129 -9.17 -6.90 1.67
C TYR A 129 -9.14 -5.36 1.67
N SER A 130 -10.14 -4.68 1.08
CA SER A 130 -10.15 -3.20 1.07
C SER A 130 -10.34 -2.59 2.46
N HIS A 131 -10.79 -3.37 3.45
CA HIS A 131 -10.85 -2.97 4.86
C HIS A 131 -9.47 -2.51 5.39
N VAL A 132 -8.38 -3.06 4.86
CA VAL A 132 -6.99 -2.66 5.18
C VAL A 132 -6.70 -1.18 4.87
N VAL A 133 -7.44 -0.60 3.93
CA VAL A 133 -7.35 0.82 3.58
C VAL A 133 -8.14 1.69 4.56
N THR A 134 -9.30 1.23 5.04
CA THR A 134 -10.29 2.03 5.78
C THR A 134 -10.24 1.88 7.29
N ASP A 135 -9.76 0.74 7.80
CA ASP A 135 -9.87 0.41 9.22
C ASP A 135 -8.84 1.13 10.09
N SER A 136 -7.79 1.68 9.46
CA SER A 136 -6.66 2.30 10.15
C SER A 136 -5.99 3.41 9.31
N GLY A 137 -5.23 4.27 9.97
CA GLY A 137 -4.50 5.36 9.31
C GLY A 137 -5.38 6.55 8.91
N ILE A 138 -4.98 7.26 7.86
CA ILE A 138 -5.59 8.55 7.47
C ILE A 138 -7.07 8.42 7.05
N PHE A 139 -7.51 7.25 6.60
CA PHE A 139 -8.89 7.00 6.20
C PHE A 139 -9.75 6.37 7.30
N ALA A 140 -9.20 6.23 8.52
CA ALA A 140 -9.99 5.74 9.65
C ALA A 140 -11.27 6.58 9.82
N GLY A 141 -12.41 5.88 9.77
CA GLY A 141 -13.75 6.47 9.87
C GLY A 141 -14.32 7.04 8.57
N VAL A 142 -13.60 6.97 7.45
CA VAL A 142 -14.16 7.27 6.12
C VAL A 142 -14.91 6.05 5.61
N THR A 143 -16.17 6.25 5.26
CA THR A 143 -17.05 5.21 4.69
C THR A 143 -17.54 5.64 3.31
N LYS A 144 -18.22 4.74 2.59
CA LYS A 144 -18.85 5.08 1.30
C LYS A 144 -19.92 6.17 1.41
N ASP A 145 -20.51 6.33 2.58
CA ASP A 145 -21.54 7.35 2.86
C ASP A 145 -20.94 8.67 3.33
N SER A 146 -19.63 8.70 3.62
CA SER A 146 -18.91 9.95 3.91
C SER A 146 -18.92 10.86 2.68
N THR A 147 -18.91 12.17 2.91
CA THR A 147 -18.83 13.15 1.81
C THR A 147 -17.45 13.12 1.16
N VAL A 148 -17.38 13.50 -0.12
CA VAL A 148 -16.10 13.70 -0.81
C VAL A 148 -15.27 14.80 -0.14
N GLN A 149 -15.92 15.83 0.42
CA GLN A 149 -15.26 16.83 1.25
C GLN A 149 -14.52 16.19 2.44
N LEU A 150 -15.18 15.34 3.23
CA LEU A 150 -14.55 14.70 4.39
C LEU A 150 -13.34 13.85 3.98
N LEU A 151 -13.43 13.12 2.86
CA LEU A 151 -12.30 12.38 2.30
C LEU A 151 -11.11 13.31 1.98
N LEU A 152 -11.36 14.44 1.32
CA LEU A 152 -10.31 15.39 0.94
C LEU A 152 -9.71 16.12 2.15
N GLU A 153 -10.52 16.43 3.16
CA GLU A 153 -10.06 16.99 4.44
C GLU A 153 -9.14 16.02 5.19
N LYS A 154 -9.45 14.71 5.18
CA LYS A 154 -8.55 13.66 5.73
C LYS A 154 -7.20 13.60 5.01
N LEU A 155 -7.18 14.01 3.74
CA LEU A 155 -5.97 14.11 2.92
C LEU A 155 -5.27 15.47 3.04
N GLY A 156 -5.79 16.38 3.89
CA GLY A 156 -5.19 17.67 4.21
C GLY A 156 -5.74 18.85 3.41
N ILE A 157 -6.68 18.65 2.49
CA ILE A 157 -7.29 19.76 1.73
C ILE A 157 -8.20 20.58 2.63
N SER A 158 -7.96 21.89 2.66
CA SER A 158 -8.82 22.83 3.38
C SER A 158 -10.01 23.26 2.54
N PHE A 159 -11.15 23.51 3.18
CA PHE A 159 -12.37 23.99 2.55
C PHE A 159 -12.82 25.33 3.14
N VAL A 160 -13.32 26.23 2.28
CA VAL A 160 -14.02 27.47 2.67
C VAL A 160 -15.29 27.56 1.84
N ASP A 161 -16.44 27.75 2.48
CA ASP A 161 -17.76 27.78 1.82
C ASP A 161 -17.99 26.59 0.87
N ASN A 162 -17.63 25.38 1.31
CA ASN A 162 -17.69 24.13 0.55
C ASN A 162 -16.85 24.10 -0.74
N LYS A 163 -15.84 24.97 -0.85
CA LYS A 163 -14.88 24.97 -1.96
C LYS A 163 -13.48 24.60 -1.48
N PRO A 164 -12.77 23.69 -2.20
CA PRO A 164 -11.41 23.34 -1.86
C PRO A 164 -10.50 24.55 -2.08
N GLN A 165 -9.57 24.78 -1.16
CA GLN A 165 -8.58 25.85 -1.27
C GLN A 165 -7.38 25.37 -2.09
N GLU A 166 -6.78 26.30 -2.84
CA GLU A 166 -5.55 26.03 -3.60
C GLU A 166 -4.49 25.43 -2.67
N GLN A 167 -3.89 24.33 -3.11
CA GLN A 167 -2.89 23.62 -2.34
C GLN A 167 -1.89 22.95 -3.27
N VAL A 168 -0.62 23.21 -3.02
CA VAL A 168 0.47 22.44 -3.62
C VAL A 168 0.30 20.97 -3.33
N VAL A 169 0.80 20.13 -4.25
CA VAL A 169 0.68 18.68 -4.10
C VAL A 169 1.25 18.21 -2.77
N SER A 170 0.46 17.44 -2.06
CA SER A 170 0.84 16.70 -0.86
C SER A 170 0.68 15.21 -1.14
N PHE A 171 1.49 14.39 -0.49
CA PHE A 171 1.45 12.95 -0.69
C PHE A 171 1.84 12.21 0.57
N GLY A 172 1.50 10.93 0.61
CA GLY A 172 1.85 10.06 1.72
C GLY A 172 1.46 8.62 1.42
N TYR A 173 1.38 7.84 2.49
CA TYR A 173 0.98 6.44 2.44
C TYR A 173 -0.19 6.20 3.41
N PHE A 174 -1.08 5.26 3.08
CA PHE A 174 -2.24 4.89 3.88
C PHE A 174 -2.27 3.40 4.21
N GLY A 175 -3.16 3.03 5.15
CA GLY A 175 -3.44 1.65 5.57
C GLY A 175 -2.34 0.98 6.41
N LEU A 176 -2.75 -0.06 7.16
CA LEU A 176 -1.85 -1.04 7.77
C LEU A 176 -1.52 -2.11 6.71
N GLY A 177 -0.58 -1.80 5.83
CA GLY A 177 -0.19 -2.70 4.75
C GLY A 177 0.60 -1.99 3.67
N GLY A 178 1.55 -2.70 3.06
CA GLY A 178 2.60 -2.08 2.26
C GLY A 178 3.78 -1.64 3.14
N TRP A 179 4.84 -1.12 2.52
CA TRP A 179 6.12 -0.97 3.21
C TRP A 179 6.06 0.03 4.38
N ALA A 180 5.23 1.07 4.31
CA ALA A 180 5.09 2.08 5.36
C ALA A 180 4.41 1.53 6.62
N GLY A 181 3.25 0.89 6.45
CA GLY A 181 2.54 0.22 7.54
C GLY A 181 3.40 -0.88 8.18
N ASN A 182 4.07 -1.69 7.36
CA ASN A 182 4.99 -2.73 7.86
C ASN A 182 6.12 -2.13 8.72
N TYR A 183 6.71 -1.01 8.31
CA TYR A 183 7.77 -0.37 9.08
C TYR A 183 7.25 0.21 10.39
N ALA A 184 6.06 0.81 10.38
CA ALA A 184 5.42 1.34 11.60
C ALA A 184 5.06 0.23 12.59
N ALA A 185 4.55 -0.91 12.11
CA ALA A 185 4.21 -2.08 12.93
C ALA A 185 5.46 -2.70 13.57
N ILE A 186 6.52 -2.92 12.77
CA ILE A 186 7.81 -3.42 13.26
C ILE A 186 8.38 -2.47 14.30
N ALA A 187 8.42 -1.16 14.02
CA ALA A 187 8.93 -0.18 14.97
C ALA A 187 8.15 -0.20 16.30
N SER A 188 6.82 -0.26 16.23
CA SER A 188 5.96 -0.29 17.42
C SER A 188 6.17 -1.56 18.25
N PHE A 189 6.28 -2.72 17.60
CA PHE A 189 6.52 -4.00 18.29
C PHE A 189 7.88 -4.04 19.00
N LEU A 190 8.91 -3.44 18.39
CA LEU A 190 10.27 -3.44 18.94
C LEU A 190 10.44 -2.55 20.17
N ILE A 191 9.53 -1.59 20.42
CA ILE A 191 9.58 -0.73 21.61
C ILE A 191 9.49 -1.59 22.88
N GLY A 192 10.50 -1.45 23.75
CA GLY A 192 10.57 -2.18 25.03
C GLY A 192 10.99 -3.65 24.90
N LYS A 193 11.36 -4.13 23.70
CA LYS A 193 11.90 -5.48 23.51
C LYS A 193 13.42 -5.48 23.70
N ASN A 194 13.94 -6.59 24.24
CA ASN A 194 15.38 -6.81 24.28
C ASN A 194 15.85 -7.40 22.95
N ALA A 195 16.66 -6.65 22.21
CA ALA A 195 17.18 -7.06 20.91
C ALA A 195 18.06 -8.32 20.96
N THR A 196 18.68 -8.65 22.11
CA THR A 196 19.47 -9.90 22.25
C THR A 196 18.60 -11.14 22.44
N GLY A 197 17.32 -10.96 22.81
CA GLY A 197 16.37 -12.05 23.04
C GLY A 197 15.32 -12.22 21.95
N LEU A 198 15.24 -11.27 21.01
CA LEU A 198 14.30 -11.28 19.90
C LEU A 198 15.08 -11.48 18.60
N LEU A 199 15.23 -12.74 18.19
CA LEU A 199 16.01 -13.15 17.01
C LEU A 199 15.16 -13.32 15.74
N SER A 200 13.83 -13.18 15.84
CA SER A 200 12.91 -13.24 14.70
C SER A 200 11.69 -12.33 14.92
N LEU A 201 11.18 -11.79 13.81
CA LEU A 201 9.90 -11.04 13.76
C LEU A 201 8.70 -11.95 13.46
N VAL A 202 8.95 -13.24 13.27
CA VAL A 202 7.92 -14.27 13.11
C VAL A 202 7.67 -14.95 14.45
N ASP A 203 6.40 -15.18 14.78
CA ASP A 203 6.04 -15.98 15.95
C ASP A 203 6.15 -17.48 15.64
N TRP A 204 7.28 -18.09 15.98
CA TRP A 204 7.50 -19.52 15.74
C TRP A 204 6.78 -20.45 16.73
N THR A 205 6.01 -19.92 17.68
CA THR A 205 5.37 -20.74 18.73
C THR A 205 4.13 -21.49 18.26
N ASN A 206 3.64 -21.22 17.04
CA ASN A 206 2.58 -22.01 16.44
C ASN A 206 3.07 -23.44 16.19
N PRO A 207 2.46 -24.46 16.82
CA PRO A 207 2.89 -25.85 16.68
C PRO A 207 2.82 -26.36 15.23
N ASP A 208 1.96 -25.78 14.38
CA ASP A 208 1.86 -26.14 12.96
C ASP A 208 3.18 -25.87 12.19
N TYR A 209 4.04 -24.97 12.68
CA TYR A 209 5.33 -24.69 12.04
C TYR A 209 6.42 -25.68 12.43
N LEU A 210 6.34 -26.29 13.61
CA LEU A 210 7.36 -27.22 14.13
C LEU A 210 7.53 -28.45 13.22
N GLU A 211 6.45 -28.88 12.57
CA GLU A 211 6.48 -30.02 11.63
C GLU A 211 7.05 -29.65 10.25
N SER A 212 7.07 -28.35 9.90
CA SER A 212 7.57 -27.86 8.61
C SER A 212 9.05 -27.46 8.65
N ILE A 213 9.62 -27.27 9.83
CA ILE A 213 11.04 -26.94 10.02
C ILE A 213 11.84 -28.23 10.13
N ASN A 214 12.62 -28.56 9.10
CA ASN A 214 13.52 -29.71 9.09
C ASN A 214 14.83 -29.38 8.39
N ASP A 215 15.79 -30.31 8.42
CA ASP A 215 17.13 -30.14 7.82
C ASP A 215 17.08 -29.86 6.30
N ASP A 216 15.97 -30.16 5.63
CA ASP A 216 15.71 -29.87 4.22
C ASP A 216 14.90 -28.59 4.01
N ASN A 217 14.41 -27.98 5.09
CA ASN A 217 13.48 -26.86 5.01
C ASN A 217 13.45 -26.01 6.28
N GLU A 218 14.61 -25.52 6.69
CA GLU A 218 14.82 -24.85 7.99
C GLU A 218 13.84 -23.68 8.26
N PHE A 219 13.24 -23.08 7.21
CA PHE A 219 12.19 -22.05 7.34
C PHE A 219 11.08 -22.19 6.29
N GLY A 220 10.98 -23.34 5.62
CA GLY A 220 9.94 -23.52 4.63
C GLY A 220 8.68 -24.08 5.24
N ILE A 221 7.77 -23.21 5.65
CA ILE A 221 6.47 -23.62 6.13
C ILE A 221 5.65 -24.24 4.98
N ASP A 222 5.39 -25.55 5.04
CA ASP A 222 4.54 -26.31 4.11
C ASP A 222 3.17 -26.56 4.75
N VAL A 223 2.64 -25.53 5.42
CA VAL A 223 1.36 -25.58 6.14
C VAL A 223 0.19 -25.13 5.25
N PRO A 224 -1.05 -25.52 5.61
CA PRO A 224 -2.26 -24.96 5.00
C PRO A 224 -2.25 -23.42 5.02
N ALA A 225 -2.70 -22.83 3.91
CA ALA A 225 -2.86 -21.39 3.74
C ALA A 225 -3.57 -20.73 4.95
N GLY A 226 -2.97 -19.68 5.53
CA GLY A 226 -3.63 -18.83 6.52
C GLY A 226 -3.31 -19.15 7.99
N SER A 227 -2.15 -19.70 8.31
CA SER A 227 -1.75 -19.93 9.71
C SER A 227 -0.60 -19.02 10.18
N THR A 228 -0.07 -18.14 9.32
CA THR A 228 1.12 -17.29 9.60
C THR A 228 0.83 -16.08 10.48
N VAL A 229 1.54 -15.96 11.61
CA VAL A 229 1.57 -14.74 12.46
C VAL A 229 2.97 -14.11 12.41
N THR A 230 3.05 -12.87 11.93
CA THR A 230 4.28 -12.05 11.90
C THR A 230 3.98 -10.66 12.45
N VAL A 231 5.02 -9.98 12.94
CA VAL A 231 4.96 -8.59 13.41
C VAL A 231 4.59 -7.62 12.28
N GLN A 232 4.81 -8.00 11.03
CA GLN A 232 4.19 -7.28 9.91
C GLN A 232 2.69 -7.46 10.03
N ASP A 233 2.00 -6.40 10.43
CA ASP A 233 0.55 -6.33 10.60
C ASP A 233 -0.15 -6.41 9.23
N SER A 234 -0.06 -7.58 8.60
CA SER A 234 -0.91 -7.98 7.49
C SER A 234 -2.21 -8.46 8.12
N PHE A 235 -3.22 -7.61 8.04
CA PHE A 235 -4.59 -8.04 8.30
C PHE A 235 -4.88 -9.26 7.43
N ASP A 236 -5.32 -10.32 8.10
CA ASP A 236 -5.42 -11.69 7.63
C ASP A 236 -4.09 -12.46 7.58
N THR A 237 -4.08 -13.56 8.33
CA THR A 237 -3.06 -14.59 8.36
C THR A 237 -2.43 -14.82 6.99
N ILE A 238 -1.09 -14.82 6.90
CA ILE A 238 -0.45 -14.88 5.59
C ILE A 238 -0.49 -16.32 5.04
N ALA A 239 -1.18 -16.51 3.92
CA ALA A 239 -1.19 -17.75 3.16
C ALA A 239 0.00 -17.82 2.17
N GLY A 240 0.72 -18.96 2.13
CA GLY A 240 1.73 -19.25 1.11
C GLY A 240 2.97 -18.35 1.12
N ALA A 241 3.34 -17.79 2.28
CA ALA A 241 4.42 -16.81 2.42
C ALA A 241 5.74 -17.38 2.93
N THR A 242 5.92 -18.68 2.77
CA THR A 242 7.09 -19.47 3.17
C THR A 242 8.44 -18.79 2.86
N VAL A 243 8.64 -18.40 1.59
CA VAL A 243 9.87 -17.71 1.12
C VAL A 243 9.96 -16.27 1.65
N ARG A 244 8.84 -15.64 2.00
CA ARG A 244 8.81 -14.27 2.55
C ARG A 244 9.25 -14.26 4.01
N MET A 245 8.95 -15.31 4.77
CA MET A 245 9.25 -15.40 6.21
C MET A 245 10.73 -15.68 6.48
N SER A 246 11.33 -16.60 5.74
CA SER A 246 12.76 -16.87 5.82
C SER A 246 13.58 -15.61 5.49
N ARG A 247 13.18 -14.88 4.44
CA ARG A 247 13.80 -13.60 4.05
C ARG A 247 13.59 -12.49 5.08
N GLU A 248 12.43 -12.45 5.73
CA GLU A 248 12.14 -11.47 6.77
C GLU A 248 13.03 -11.69 8.00
N SER A 249 13.10 -12.94 8.47
CA SER A 249 13.95 -13.31 9.61
C SER A 249 15.44 -13.05 9.30
N GLU A 250 15.91 -13.48 8.12
CA GLU A 250 17.28 -13.22 7.67
C GLU A 250 17.58 -11.71 7.57
N SER A 251 16.65 -10.92 7.01
CA SER A 251 16.83 -9.47 6.88
C SER A 251 16.90 -8.76 8.23
N TYR A 252 16.07 -9.18 9.19
CA TYR A 252 16.08 -8.64 10.54
C TYR A 252 17.38 -9.00 11.27
N GLN A 253 17.83 -10.26 11.18
CA GLN A 253 19.10 -10.68 11.78
C GLN A 253 20.31 -9.96 11.16
N LYS A 254 20.31 -9.75 9.84
CA LYS A 254 21.34 -8.92 9.18
C LYS A 254 21.32 -7.46 9.64
N ALA A 255 20.16 -6.90 9.98
CA ALA A 255 20.08 -5.58 10.60
C ALA A 255 20.66 -5.57 12.03
N LEU A 256 20.50 -6.65 12.79
CA LEU A 256 21.14 -6.82 14.09
C LEU A 256 22.67 -6.99 13.98
N VAL A 257 23.17 -7.62 12.90
CA VAL A 257 24.61 -7.68 12.59
C VAL A 257 25.15 -6.28 12.32
N GLU A 258 24.48 -5.49 11.49
CA GLU A 258 24.86 -4.10 11.20
C GLU A 258 24.88 -3.24 12.49
N ALA A 259 23.94 -3.51 13.41
CA ALA A 259 23.88 -2.85 14.71
C ALA A 259 24.94 -3.36 15.72
N GLY A 260 25.75 -4.36 15.36
CA GLY A 260 26.77 -4.97 16.23
C GLY A 260 26.22 -5.85 17.35
N ILE A 261 24.97 -6.30 17.23
CA ILE A 261 24.28 -7.13 18.24
C ILE A 261 24.51 -8.63 17.94
N LEU A 262 24.54 -9.00 16.67
CA LEU A 262 24.85 -10.34 16.19
C LEU A 262 26.12 -10.32 15.33
N THR A 263 26.69 -11.50 15.08
CA THR A 263 27.68 -11.69 14.03
C THR A 263 27.04 -12.32 12.79
N LEU A 264 27.72 -12.23 11.64
CA LEU A 264 27.19 -12.84 10.41
C LEU A 264 27.05 -14.36 10.52
N GLU A 265 27.85 -15.01 11.38
CA GLU A 265 27.80 -16.44 11.66
C GLU A 265 26.53 -16.84 12.43
N ASP A 266 25.94 -15.90 13.17
CA ASP A 266 24.69 -16.08 13.90
C ASP A 266 23.44 -15.90 12.99
N VAL A 267 23.64 -15.46 11.74
CA VAL A 267 22.54 -15.23 10.80
C VAL A 267 22.10 -16.56 10.19
N ILE A 268 20.81 -16.85 10.36
CA ILE A 268 20.17 -17.99 9.73
C ILE A 268 19.74 -17.57 8.31
N ILE A 269 20.34 -18.21 7.31
CA ILE A 269 20.11 -17.89 5.89
C ILE A 269 18.85 -18.61 5.42
N GLY A 270 17.90 -17.88 4.85
CA GLY A 270 16.71 -18.49 4.28
C GLY A 270 17.05 -19.31 3.02
N ARG A 271 16.39 -20.46 2.81
CA ARG A 271 16.44 -21.17 1.52
C ARG A 271 15.72 -20.36 0.43
N PHE A 272 16.33 -20.27 -0.75
CA PHE A 272 15.85 -19.51 -1.91
C PHE A 272 15.04 -20.36 -2.88
#